data_AF-A0A3S4X8S1-F1
#
_entry.id   AF-A0A3S4X8S1-F1
#
_cell.length_a   1.000
_cell.length_b   1.000
_cell.length_c   1.000
_cell.angle_alpha   90.00
_cell.angle_beta   90.00
_cell.angle_gamma   90.00
#
_symmetry.space_group_name_H-M   'P 1'
#
loop_
_entity.id
_entity.type
_entity.pdbx_description
1 polymer ?
#
loop_
_entity_poly.entity_id
_entity_poly.type
_entity_poly.pdbx_seq_one_letter_code
_entity_poly.pdbx_strand_id
1 'polypeptide(L)'
;MSKKAIAEAIGVHRSTVYREIERNSSEYTGKYTYTVAVRRARRRKRRYQRPRKMTPEMWRNISKYLRMGWSAQQICGRMKALGRKCVSHTTIYKYIWRDRNAGGDIYKYCRFLFKYRNHWLKRDQKSLSGNRKSIDERPACADGKRFGD
;
A
#
# COMPACT_ATOMS: atom_id res chain seq x y z
N MET A 1 5.37 -30.49 28.52
CA MET A 1 6.63 -29.76 28.20
C MET A 1 6.32 -28.27 28.09
N SER A 2 7.04 -27.40 28.80
CA SER A 2 6.81 -25.95 28.76
C SER A 2 7.28 -25.33 27.44
N LYS A 3 6.62 -24.27 26.96
CA LYS A 3 7.06 -23.52 25.76
C LYS A 3 8.48 -22.97 25.91
N LYS A 4 8.90 -22.65 27.14
CA LYS A 4 10.27 -22.22 27.47
C LYS A 4 11.28 -23.36 27.25
N ALA A 5 10.98 -24.55 27.76
CA ALA A 5 11.82 -25.74 27.58
C ALA A 5 11.95 -26.14 26.11
N ILE A 6 10.87 -26.03 25.33
CA ILE A 6 10.93 -26.25 23.87
C ILE A 6 11.87 -25.24 23.21
N ALA A 7 11.78 -23.97 23.59
CA ALA A 7 12.59 -22.90 23.03
C ALA A 7 14.08 -23.08 23.33
N GLU A 8 14.42 -23.48 24.57
CA GLU A 8 15.78 -23.83 25.00
C GLU A 8 16.31 -25.03 24.21
N ALA A 9 15.51 -26.10 24.06
CA ALA A 9 15.90 -27.30 23.34
C ALA A 9 16.20 -27.06 21.85
N ILE A 10 15.49 -26.12 21.19
CA ILE A 10 15.72 -25.78 19.78
C ILE A 10 16.62 -24.55 19.57
N GLY A 11 17.14 -23.94 20.65
CA GLY A 11 18.04 -22.80 20.58
C GLY A 11 17.41 -21.50 20.06
N VAL A 12 16.12 -21.25 20.35
CA VAL A 12 15.44 -19.99 19.96
C VAL A 12 14.86 -19.26 21.16
N HIS A 13 14.63 -17.95 21.02
CA HIS A 13 13.95 -17.18 22.05
C HIS A 13 12.50 -17.68 22.27
N ARG A 14 12.02 -17.69 23.51
CA ARG A 14 10.65 -18.12 23.88
C ARG A 14 9.57 -17.51 22.98
N SER A 15 9.70 -16.22 22.63
CA SER A 15 8.73 -15.51 21.79
C SER A 15 8.59 -16.11 20.39
N THR A 16 9.63 -16.76 19.86
CA THR A 16 9.58 -17.44 18.56
C THR A 16 8.60 -18.61 18.61
N VAL A 17 8.64 -19.41 19.68
CA VAL A 17 7.70 -20.52 19.90
C VAL A 17 6.27 -20.02 20.09
N TYR A 18 6.07 -18.94 20.85
CA TYR A 18 4.74 -18.32 21.00
C TYR A 18 4.18 -17.84 19.66
N ARG A 19 4.96 -17.06 18.89
CA ARG A 19 4.55 -16.54 17.58
C ARG A 19 4.28 -17.65 16.56
N GLU A 20 4.97 -18.78 16.65
CA GLU A 20 4.74 -19.92 15.77
C GLU A 20 3.42 -20.61 16.10
N ILE A 21 3.13 -20.84 17.38
CA ILE A 21 1.89 -21.46 17.85
C ILE A 21 0.70 -20.58 17.49
N GLU A 22 0.71 -19.31 17.87
CA GLU A 22 -0.38 -18.35 17.60
C GLU A 22 -0.76 -18.29 16.12
N ARG A 23 0.25 -18.28 15.25
CA ARG A 23 0.13 -18.15 13.81
C ARG A 23 -0.35 -19.42 13.10
N ASN A 24 -0.07 -20.59 13.65
CA ASN A 24 -0.32 -21.88 12.99
C ASN A 24 -1.34 -22.77 13.72
N SER A 25 -1.81 -22.38 14.91
CA SER A 25 -2.94 -23.02 15.59
C SER A 25 -4.24 -22.93 14.79
N SER A 26 -5.10 -23.94 14.93
CA SER A 26 -6.46 -23.93 14.36
C SER A 26 -7.26 -22.76 14.94
N GLU A 27 -7.93 -21.99 14.08
CA GLU A 27 -8.80 -20.90 14.50
C GLU A 27 -10.06 -21.43 15.19
N TYR A 28 -10.51 -22.63 14.79
CA TYR A 28 -11.70 -23.28 15.34
C TYR A 28 -11.44 -24.06 16.62
N THR A 29 -10.23 -24.63 16.77
CA THR A 29 -9.94 -25.58 17.86
C THR A 29 -8.85 -25.07 18.80
N GLY A 30 -8.11 -24.02 18.45
CA GLY A 30 -6.93 -23.54 19.17
C GLY A 30 -5.73 -24.50 19.17
N LYS A 31 -5.94 -25.76 18.78
CA LYS A 31 -4.92 -26.82 18.76
C LYS A 31 -3.86 -26.57 17.69
N TYR A 32 -2.61 -26.81 18.07
CA TYR A 32 -1.47 -26.78 17.16
C TYR A 32 -1.23 -28.18 16.59
N THR A 33 -1.19 -28.30 15.26
CA THR A 33 -0.86 -29.55 14.57
C THR A 33 0.24 -29.29 13.55
N TYR A 34 1.34 -30.03 13.63
CA TYR A 34 2.53 -29.78 12.79
C TYR A 34 2.22 -29.89 11.29
N THR A 35 1.37 -30.82 10.87
CA THR A 35 0.96 -31.01 9.47
C THR A 35 0.26 -29.76 8.91
N VAL A 36 -0.63 -29.17 9.71
CA VAL A 36 -1.35 -27.94 9.37
C VAL A 36 -0.39 -26.74 9.35
N ALA A 37 0.50 -26.65 10.33
CA ALA A 37 1.51 -25.59 10.43
C ALA A 37 2.41 -25.57 9.18
N VAL A 38 2.97 -26.72 8.80
CA VAL A 38 3.80 -26.87 7.60
C VAL A 38 3.02 -26.51 6.33
N ARG A 39 1.77 -26.98 6.20
CA ARG A 39 0.92 -26.65 5.05
C ARG A 39 0.66 -25.13 4.95
N ARG A 40 0.36 -24.48 6.08
CA ARG A 40 0.15 -23.01 6.16
C ARG A 40 1.43 -22.24 5.84
N ALA A 41 2.58 -22.68 6.36
CA ALA A 41 3.88 -22.09 6.06
C ALA A 41 4.21 -22.19 4.55
N ARG A 42 4.03 -23.38 3.95
CA ARG A 42 4.20 -23.60 2.51
C ARG A 42 3.26 -22.72 1.68
N ARG A 43 1.98 -22.59 2.06
CA ARG A 43 1.02 -21.69 1.39
C ARG A 43 1.49 -20.24 1.42
N ARG A 44 1.97 -19.77 2.57
CA ARG A 44 2.54 -18.41 2.70
C ARG A 44 3.78 -18.24 1.84
N LYS A 45 4.69 -19.22 1.82
CA LYS A 45 5.88 -19.21 0.95
C LYS A 45 5.50 -19.12 -0.53
N ARG A 46 4.50 -19.90 -0.99
CA ARG A 46 3.98 -19.86 -2.37
C ARG A 46 3.48 -18.47 -2.78
N ARG A 47 2.91 -17.67 -1.86
CA ARG A 47 2.47 -16.29 -2.14
C ARG A 47 3.62 -15.38 -2.60
N TYR A 48 4.85 -15.66 -2.15
CA TYR A 48 6.06 -14.91 -2.49
C TYR A 48 6.80 -15.48 -3.72
N GLN A 49 6.48 -16.69 -4.17
CA GLN A 49 7.16 -17.36 -5.30
C GLN A 49 6.68 -16.91 -6.68
N ARG A 50 5.53 -16.22 -6.78
CA ARG A 50 5.07 -15.71 -8.09
C ARG A 50 5.95 -14.52 -8.50
N PRO A 51 6.59 -14.53 -9.70
CA PRO A 51 7.30 -13.37 -10.20
C PRO A 51 6.30 -12.22 -10.37
N ARG A 52 6.35 -11.26 -9.45
CA ARG A 52 5.58 -10.00 -9.52
C ARG A 52 6.39 -8.88 -10.21
N LYS A 53 7.58 -9.22 -10.70
CA LYS A 53 8.44 -8.27 -11.40
C LYS A 53 7.90 -8.07 -12.80
N MET A 54 7.94 -6.82 -13.25
CA MET A 54 7.76 -6.51 -14.66
C MET A 54 8.89 -7.16 -15.44
N THR A 55 8.55 -7.96 -16.44
CA THR A 55 9.54 -8.43 -17.42
C THR A 55 9.63 -7.43 -18.57
N PRO A 56 10.76 -7.35 -19.29
CA PRO A 56 10.88 -6.46 -20.46
C PRO A 56 9.80 -6.73 -21.53
N GLU A 57 9.44 -8.00 -21.75
CA GLU A 57 8.35 -8.39 -22.64
C GLU A 57 6.99 -7.86 -22.17
N MET A 58 6.70 -7.99 -20.87
CA MET A 58 5.47 -7.45 -20.28
C MET A 58 5.41 -5.94 -20.42
N TRP A 59 6.53 -5.25 -20.21
CA TRP A 59 6.62 -3.81 -20.41
C TRP A 59 6.33 -3.42 -21.86
N ARG A 60 6.97 -4.06 -22.85
CA ARG A 60 6.69 -3.82 -24.27
C ARG A 60 5.19 -3.93 -24.61
N ASN A 61 4.53 -4.98 -24.12
CA ASN A 61 3.10 -5.18 -24.32
C ASN A 61 2.27 -4.09 -23.64
N ILE A 62 2.57 -3.75 -22.38
CA ILE A 62 1.87 -2.69 -21.63
C ILE A 62 2.06 -1.33 -22.31
N SER A 63 3.27 -0.99 -22.73
CA SER A 63 3.58 0.25 -23.44
C SER A 63 2.80 0.37 -24.75
N LYS A 64 2.58 -0.73 -25.48
CA LYS A 64 1.73 -0.74 -26.68
C LYS A 64 0.30 -0.32 -26.35
N TYR A 65 -0.30 -0.91 -25.31
CA TYR A 65 -1.65 -0.53 -24.89
C TYR A 65 -1.74 0.89 -24.31
N LEU A 66 -0.71 1.31 -23.57
CA LEU A 66 -0.63 2.70 -23.06
C LEU A 66 -0.62 3.69 -24.23
N ARG A 67 0.15 3.43 -25.30
CA ARG A 67 0.17 4.26 -26.52
C ARG A 67 -1.16 4.28 -27.26
N MET A 68 -1.96 3.23 -27.14
CA MET A 68 -3.35 3.17 -27.64
C MET A 68 -4.34 3.93 -26.73
N GLY A 69 -3.89 4.58 -25.66
CA GLY A 69 -4.75 5.34 -24.74
C GLY A 69 -5.44 4.51 -23.66
N TRP A 70 -5.05 3.25 -23.47
CA TRP A 70 -5.66 2.39 -22.46
C TRP A 70 -5.18 2.76 -21.05
N SER A 71 -6.08 2.75 -20.07
CA SER A 71 -5.74 2.94 -18.67
C SER A 71 -5.03 1.70 -18.10
N ALA A 72 -4.18 1.89 -17.10
CA ALA A 72 -3.49 0.77 -16.44
C ALA A 72 -4.47 -0.30 -15.90
N GLN A 73 -5.65 0.11 -15.44
CA GLN A 73 -6.71 -0.80 -15.00
C GLN A 73 -7.32 -1.59 -16.18
N GLN A 74 -7.60 -0.93 -17.31
CA GLN A 74 -8.09 -1.60 -18.52
C GLN A 74 -7.07 -2.60 -19.05
N ILE A 75 -5.78 -2.27 -19.03
CA ILE A 75 -4.69 -3.16 -19.44
C ILE A 75 -4.67 -4.41 -18.55
N CYS A 76 -4.71 -4.24 -17.22
CA CYS A 76 -4.77 -5.38 -16.30
C CYS A 76 -6.01 -6.26 -16.55
N GLY A 77 -7.18 -5.65 -16.78
CA GLY A 77 -8.41 -6.36 -17.10
C GLY A 77 -8.30 -7.16 -18.40
N ARG A 78 -7.77 -6.54 -19.45
CA ARG A 78 -7.55 -7.17 -20.76
C ARG A 78 -6.58 -8.34 -20.66
N MET A 79 -5.45 -8.17 -19.95
CA MET A 79 -4.47 -9.23 -19.77
C MET A 79 -5.06 -10.41 -18.99
N LYS A 80 -5.88 -10.14 -17.97
CA LYS A 80 -6.59 -11.18 -17.20
C LYS A 80 -7.56 -11.95 -18.09
N ALA A 81 -8.33 -11.26 -18.92
CA ALA A 81 -9.26 -11.88 -19.87
C ALA A 81 -8.54 -12.75 -20.91
N LEU A 82 -7.35 -12.35 -21.35
CA LEU A 82 -6.51 -13.11 -22.28
C LEU A 82 -5.69 -14.23 -21.61
N GLY A 83 -5.84 -14.46 -20.29
CA GLY A 83 -5.05 -15.44 -19.55
C GLY A 83 -3.54 -15.12 -19.47
N ARG A 84 -3.14 -13.89 -19.81
CA ARG A 84 -1.73 -13.47 -19.85
C ARG A 84 -1.25 -12.98 -18.49
N LYS A 85 0.03 -13.25 -18.18
CA LYS A 85 0.67 -12.74 -16.97
C LYS A 85 0.76 -11.22 -17.05
N CYS A 86 0.30 -10.54 -16.01
CA CYS A 86 0.37 -9.09 -15.88
C CYS A 86 0.65 -8.69 -14.42
N VAL A 87 1.38 -7.59 -14.23
CA VAL A 87 1.53 -6.94 -12.93
C VAL A 87 0.25 -6.18 -12.54
N SER A 88 0.18 -5.74 -11.28
CA SER A 88 -0.91 -4.86 -10.83
C SER A 88 -0.86 -3.49 -11.51
N HIS A 89 -2.01 -2.84 -11.67
CA HIS A 89 -2.09 -1.49 -12.22
C HIS A 89 -1.24 -0.47 -11.43
N THR A 90 -1.11 -0.64 -10.11
CA THR A 90 -0.20 0.14 -9.27
C THR A 90 1.27 -0.04 -9.66
N THR A 91 1.67 -1.24 -10.05
CA THR A 91 3.03 -1.51 -10.54
C THR A 91 3.24 -0.89 -11.92
N ILE A 92 2.24 -0.94 -12.80
CA ILE A 92 2.27 -0.23 -14.10
C ILE A 92 2.53 1.25 -13.86
N TYR A 93 1.79 1.90 -12.96
CA TYR A 93 2.02 3.30 -12.62
C TYR A 93 3.43 3.57 -12.09
N LYS A 94 3.96 2.73 -11.21
CA LYS A 94 5.36 2.87 -10.75
C LYS A 94 6.35 2.82 -11.91
N TYR A 95 6.12 1.95 -12.90
CA TYR A 95 6.98 1.87 -14.09
C TYR A 95 6.85 3.09 -14.98
N ILE A 96 5.64 3.62 -15.19
CA ILE A 96 5.45 4.84 -15.95
C ILE A 96 6.16 6.03 -15.28
N TRP A 97 6.13 6.12 -13.95
CA TRP A 97 6.90 7.13 -13.21
C TRP A 97 8.41 6.95 -13.38
N ARG A 98 8.91 5.70 -13.35
CA ARG A 98 10.34 5.41 -13.58
C ARG A 98 10.77 5.77 -15.00
N ASP A 99 9.95 5.43 -15.99
CA ASP A 99 10.17 5.79 -17.41
C ASP A 99 10.25 7.31 -17.57
N ARG A 100 9.28 8.04 -17.01
CA ARG A 100 9.29 9.51 -17.00
C ARG A 100 10.55 10.09 -16.37
N ASN A 101 10.97 9.57 -15.22
CA ASN A 101 12.17 10.05 -14.53
C ASN A 101 13.45 9.73 -15.30
N ALA A 102 13.44 8.72 -16.16
CA ALA A 102 14.53 8.38 -17.07
C ALA A 102 14.46 9.16 -18.41
N GLY A 103 13.54 10.11 -18.57
CA GLY A 103 13.35 10.88 -19.79
C GLY A 103 12.43 10.22 -20.84
N GLY A 104 11.76 9.13 -20.48
CA GLY A 104 10.81 8.44 -21.34
C GLY A 104 9.51 9.19 -21.56
N ASP A 105 8.76 8.77 -22.58
CA ASP A 105 7.59 9.46 -23.10
C ASP A 105 6.26 8.77 -22.77
N ILE A 106 6.28 7.61 -22.12
CA ILE A 106 5.09 6.78 -21.95
C ILE A 106 4.00 7.49 -21.12
N TYR A 107 4.40 8.37 -20.21
CA TYR A 107 3.47 9.17 -19.42
C TYR A 107 2.59 10.11 -20.28
N LYS A 108 3.04 10.47 -21.49
CA LYS A 108 2.30 11.35 -22.42
C LYS A 108 1.00 10.73 -22.90
N TYR A 109 0.97 9.40 -23.00
CA TYR A 109 -0.20 8.65 -23.43
C TYR A 109 -1.19 8.34 -22.30
N CYS A 110 -0.82 8.66 -21.04
CA CYS A 110 -1.75 8.55 -19.93
C CYS A 110 -2.77 9.71 -20.00
N ARG A 111 -4.06 9.39 -19.92
CA ARG A 111 -5.20 10.33 -20.07
C ARG A 111 -5.09 11.64 -19.29
N PHE A 112 -4.41 11.65 -18.14
CA PHE A 112 -4.24 12.86 -17.32
C PHE A 112 -2.80 13.33 -17.20
N LEU A 113 -1.82 12.74 -17.91
CA LEU A 113 -0.39 13.13 -17.80
C LEU A 113 0.13 13.15 -16.34
N PHE A 114 -0.52 12.40 -15.43
CA PHE A 114 -0.32 12.50 -13.97
C PHE A 114 -0.64 13.86 -13.33
N LYS A 115 -1.47 14.70 -13.96
CA LYS A 115 -2.05 15.91 -13.38
C LYS A 115 -3.08 15.57 -12.31
N TYR A 116 -2.63 14.98 -11.20
CA TYR A 116 -3.30 15.14 -9.91
C TYR A 116 -2.50 16.17 -9.14
N ARG A 117 -2.81 17.44 -9.37
CA ARG A 117 -2.34 18.51 -8.49
C ARG A 117 -3.23 18.42 -7.25
N ASN A 118 -2.71 17.81 -6.20
CA ASN A 118 -3.31 17.76 -4.88
C ASN A 118 -3.86 19.14 -4.52
N HIS A 119 -5.18 19.30 -4.49
CA HIS A 119 -5.80 20.60 -4.23
C HIS A 119 -5.42 21.15 -2.84
N TRP A 120 -5.05 20.27 -1.89
CA TRP A 120 -4.51 20.63 -0.57
C TRP A 120 -3.09 21.20 -0.60
N LEU A 121 -2.26 20.89 -1.62
CA LEU A 121 -0.98 21.59 -1.85
C LEU A 121 -1.19 22.97 -2.54
N LYS A 122 -2.44 23.29 -2.88
CA LYS A 122 -2.89 24.52 -3.53
C LYS A 122 -3.74 25.38 -2.58
N ARG A 123 -3.67 25.15 -1.27
CA ARG A 123 -4.03 26.22 -0.34
C ARG A 123 -2.91 27.23 -0.45
N ASP A 124 -3.15 28.30 -1.23
CA ASP A 124 -2.55 29.57 -0.88
C ASP A 124 -2.69 29.69 0.63
N GLN A 125 -1.58 29.99 1.30
CA GLN A 125 -1.64 30.58 2.62
C GLN A 125 -2.45 31.86 2.43
N LYS A 126 -3.78 31.76 2.47
CA LYS A 126 -4.65 32.92 2.61
C LYS A 126 -4.22 33.47 3.95
N SER A 127 -3.35 34.48 3.93
CA SER A 127 -3.14 35.36 5.06
C SER A 127 -4.53 35.70 5.55
N LEU A 128 -4.83 35.38 6.81
CA LEU A 128 -6.09 35.71 7.44
C LEU A 128 -6.38 37.17 7.09
N SER A 129 -7.53 37.42 6.45
CA SER A 129 -7.97 38.77 6.07
C SER A 129 -7.74 39.72 7.25
N GLY A 130 -7.01 40.82 7.01
CA GLY A 130 -6.54 41.73 8.04
C GLY A 130 -7.63 42.15 9.02
N ASN A 131 -7.21 42.34 10.28
CA ASN A 131 -8.00 42.66 11.49
C ASN A 131 -8.73 41.51 12.22
N ARG A 132 -8.22 40.27 12.16
CA ARG A 132 -8.55 39.27 13.19
C ARG A 132 -7.60 39.42 14.37
N LYS A 133 -8.14 39.75 15.55
CA LYS A 133 -7.40 39.78 16.82
C LYS A 133 -7.15 38.37 17.33
N SER A 134 -5.98 38.11 17.92
CA SER A 134 -5.68 36.82 18.55
C SER A 134 -6.65 36.56 19.71
N ILE A 135 -6.87 35.29 20.07
CA ILE A 135 -7.66 34.95 21.27
C ILE A 135 -7.03 35.53 22.55
N ASP A 136 -5.72 35.74 22.54
CA ASP A 136 -4.97 36.36 23.64
C ASP A 136 -5.19 37.88 23.73
N GLU A 137 -5.65 38.51 22.65
CA GLU A 137 -5.92 39.95 22.57
C GLU A 137 -7.39 40.28 22.87
N ARG A 138 -8.18 39.29 23.31
CA ARG A 138 -9.58 39.50 23.67
C ARG A 138 -9.68 40.38 24.93
N PRO A 139 -10.63 41.33 24.99
CA PRO A 139 -10.85 42.11 26.20
C PRO A 139 -11.30 41.18 27.34
N ALA A 140 -10.90 41.49 28.57
CA ALA A 140 -11.18 40.65 29.75
C ALA A 140 -12.70 40.44 30.01
N CYS A 141 -13.55 41.33 29.51
CA CYS A 141 -15.00 41.17 29.59
C CYS A 141 -15.54 40.00 28.72
N ALA A 142 -14.77 39.51 27.75
CA ALA A 142 -15.11 38.40 26.86
C ALA A 142 -14.42 37.09 27.29
N ASP A 143 -14.38 36.81 28.59
CA ASP A 143 -13.79 35.59 29.18
C ASP A 143 -14.76 34.39 29.17
N GLY A 144 -15.94 34.51 28.56
CA GLY A 144 -16.94 33.43 28.45
C GLY A 144 -17.69 33.11 29.76
N LYS A 145 -17.49 33.89 30.83
CA LYS A 145 -18.19 33.74 32.11
C LYS A 145 -19.61 34.31 32.12
N ARG A 146 -19.95 35.19 31.18
CA ARG A 146 -21.28 35.79 31.08
C ARG A 146 -22.15 34.90 30.18
N PHE A 147 -23.19 34.30 30.75
CA PHE A 147 -24.19 33.59 29.97
C PHE A 147 -25.02 34.59 29.16
N GLY A 148 -25.16 34.35 27.84
CA GLY A 148 -26.09 35.09 26.98
C GLY A 148 -25.48 36.15 26.08
N ASP A 149 -24.30 35.90 25.50
CA ASP A 149 -23.85 36.53 24.25
C ASP A 149 -23.86 35.46 23.13
#